data_AF-E0XMX3-F1
#
_entry.id   AF-E0XMX3-F1
#
_cell.length_a   1.000
_cell.length_b   1.000
_cell.length_c   1.000
_cell.angle_alpha   90.00
_cell.angle_beta   90.00
_cell.angle_gamma   90.00
#
_symmetry.space_group_name_H-M   'P 1'
#
loop_
_entity.id
_entity.type
_entity.pdbx_description
1 polymer ?
#
loop_
_entity_poly.entity_id
_entity_poly.type
_entity_poly.pdbx_seq_one_letter_code
_entity_poly.pdbx_strand_id
1 'polypeptide(L)'
;DKMDDSDRTAIHEVMEQQTISISKAGITTTLNARTSILAAANPLYGRYNPRISPVENINLPAALLSRFDVMFLMLDTPSRDADEDLANHVTYVHMHN
;
A
#
# COMPACT_ATOMS: atom_id res chain seq x y z
N ASP A 1 -3.62 -4.75 3.99
CA ASP A 1 -4.10 -5.34 5.26
C ASP A 1 -5.54 -5.89 5.19
N LYS A 2 -6.50 -5.19 4.55
CA LYS A 2 -7.91 -5.63 4.44
C LYS A 2 -8.27 -6.40 3.17
N MET A 3 -7.30 -7.13 2.61
CA MET A 3 -7.50 -7.91 1.39
C MET A 3 -7.67 -9.38 1.74
N ASP A 4 -8.70 -9.99 1.18
CA ASP A 4 -8.92 -11.44 1.26
C ASP A 4 -7.81 -12.18 0.51
N ASP A 5 -7.58 -13.44 0.86
CA ASP A 5 -6.48 -14.25 0.30
C ASP A 5 -6.60 -14.44 -1.22
N SER A 6 -7.83 -14.44 -1.76
CA SER A 6 -8.08 -14.46 -3.21
C SER A 6 -7.52 -13.22 -3.90
N ASP A 7 -7.74 -12.05 -3.31
CA ASP A 7 -7.31 -10.77 -3.90
C ASP A 7 -5.79 -10.65 -3.82
N ARG A 8 -5.18 -11.15 -2.75
CA ARG A 8 -3.71 -11.23 -2.61
C ARG A 8 -3.10 -12.08 -3.73
N THR A 9 -3.73 -13.21 -4.05
CA THR A 9 -3.26 -14.12 -5.11
C THR A 9 -3.39 -13.47 -6.49
N ALA A 10 -4.52 -12.80 -6.76
CA ALA A 10 -4.75 -12.10 -8.02
C ALA A 10 -3.75 -10.96 -8.24
N ILE A 11 -3.49 -10.14 -7.20
CA ILE A 11 -2.49 -9.07 -7.30
C ILE A 11 -1.09 -9.65 -7.49
N HIS A 12 -0.76 -10.76 -6.83
CA HIS A 12 0.54 -11.41 -7.00
C HIS A 12 0.78 -11.82 -8.46
N GLU A 13 -0.22 -12.39 -9.14
CA GLU A 13 -0.13 -12.73 -10.57
C GLU A 13 0.13 -11.48 -11.42
N VAL A 14 -0.65 -10.43 -11.21
CA VAL A 14 -0.54 -9.17 -11.97
C VAL A 14 0.82 -8.51 -11.75
N MET A 15 1.32 -8.46 -10.52
CA MET A 15 2.63 -7.88 -10.20
C MET A 15 3.81 -8.69 -10.76
N GLU A 16 3.68 -10.02 -10.79
CA GLU A 16 4.73 -10.93 -11.25
C GLU A 16 4.81 -11.00 -12.77
N GLN A 17 3.68 -11.28 -13.40
CA GLN A 17 3.62 -11.64 -14.82
C GLN A 17 3.18 -10.48 -15.70
N GLN A 18 2.71 -9.37 -15.11
CA GLN A 18 2.08 -8.25 -15.81
C GLN A 18 0.90 -8.69 -16.70
N THR A 19 0.25 -9.78 -16.32
CA THR A 19 -0.90 -10.37 -17.01
C THR A 19 -1.93 -10.85 -16.01
N ILE A 20 -3.18 -10.98 -16.45
CA ILE A 20 -4.26 -11.59 -15.68
C ILE A 20 -4.88 -12.73 -16.48
N SER A 21 -4.91 -13.91 -15.88
CA SER A 21 -5.58 -15.08 -16.44
C SER A 21 -7.03 -15.16 -15.97
N ILE A 22 -7.95 -15.32 -16.92
CA ILE A 22 -9.37 -15.45 -16.63
C ILE A 22 -9.82 -16.81 -17.17
N SER A 23 -10.28 -17.66 -16.25
CA SER A 23 -10.85 -18.97 -16.54
C SER A 23 -12.24 -19.07 -15.92
N LYS A 24 -13.28 -18.62 -16.65
CA LYS A 24 -14.65 -18.58 -16.13
C LYS A 24 -15.68 -18.75 -17.24
N ALA A 25 -16.77 -19.47 -16.95
CA ALA A 25 -17.91 -19.67 -17.86
C ALA A 25 -17.51 -20.16 -19.27
N GLY A 26 -16.50 -21.02 -19.37
CA GLY A 26 -15.99 -21.54 -20.65
C GLY A 26 -15.06 -20.59 -21.41
N ILE A 27 -14.81 -19.38 -20.88
CA ILE A 27 -13.83 -18.45 -21.44
C ILE A 27 -12.52 -18.64 -20.68
N THR A 28 -11.47 -19.03 -21.42
CA THR A 28 -10.10 -19.10 -20.94
C THR A 28 -9.26 -18.14 -21.77
N THR A 29 -8.83 -17.03 -21.18
CA THR A 29 -8.03 -16.02 -21.87
C THR A 29 -7.05 -15.36 -20.91
N THR A 30 -5.93 -14.87 -21.44
CA THR A 30 -4.92 -14.12 -20.69
C THR A 30 -4.87 -12.71 -21.23
N LEU A 31 -5.09 -11.73 -20.35
CA LEU A 31 -5.07 -10.32 -20.70
C LEU A 31 -3.80 -9.67 -20.16
N ASN A 32 -3.28 -8.70 -20.91
CA ASN A 32 -2.11 -7.94 -20.52
C ASN A 32 -2.50 -6.83 -19.52
N ALA A 33 -1.79 -6.72 -18.41
CA ALA A 33 -2.05 -5.80 -17.30
C ALA A 33 -0.82 -4.91 -17.04
N ARG A 34 -0.54 -4.00 -17.98
CA ARG A 34 0.55 -3.01 -17.87
C ARG A 34 0.11 -1.81 -17.03
N THR A 35 -0.07 -2.03 -15.74
CA THR A 35 -0.46 -0.98 -14.79
C THR A 35 0.64 -0.76 -13.76
N SER A 36 0.74 0.46 -13.25
CA SER A 36 1.55 0.77 -12.07
C SER A 36 0.67 0.68 -10.83
N ILE A 37 1.21 0.11 -9.76
CA ILE A 37 0.47 -0.08 -8.51
C ILE A 37 0.91 0.98 -7.50
N LEU A 38 -0.06 1.74 -6.99
CA LEU A 38 0.09 2.58 -5.82
C LEU A 38 -0.72 1.96 -4.69
N ALA A 39 -0.05 1.67 -3.58
CA ALA A 39 -0.66 1.05 -2.41
C ALA A 39 -0.41 1.88 -1.15
N ALA A 40 -1.42 1.94 -0.28
CA ALA A 40 -1.31 2.48 1.07
C ALA A 40 -1.66 1.37 2.06
N ALA A 41 -0.83 1.20 3.08
CA ALA A 41 -1.06 0.22 4.13
C ALA A 41 -0.76 0.85 5.49
N ASN A 42 -1.58 0.48 6.47
CA ASN A 42 -1.39 0.90 7.85
C ASN A 42 -0.63 -0.18 8.63
N PRO A 43 0.19 0.20 9.62
CA PRO A 43 0.84 -0.75 10.50
C PRO A 43 -0.19 -1.51 11.37
N LEU A 44 0.09 -2.77 11.70
CA LEU A 44 -0.81 -3.70 12.38
C LEU A 44 -1.38 -3.17 13.72
N TYR A 45 -0.60 -2.35 14.44
CA TYR A 45 -0.97 -1.78 15.73
C TYR A 45 -1.21 -0.26 15.70
N GLY A 46 -1.47 0.31 14.51
CA GLY A 46 -1.72 1.75 14.33
C GLY A 46 -0.49 2.64 14.44
N ARG A 47 0.58 2.20 15.13
CA ARG A 47 1.91 2.81 15.06
C ARG A 47 2.95 1.82 14.54
N TYR A 48 3.83 2.33 13.68
CA TYR A 48 4.95 1.55 13.16
C TYR A 48 6.02 1.39 14.25
N ASN A 49 6.42 0.14 14.52
CA ASN A 49 7.47 -0.13 15.48
C ASN A 49 8.81 -0.31 14.74
N PRO A 50 9.80 0.59 14.91
CA PRO A 50 11.07 0.51 14.19
C PRO A 50 11.96 -0.66 14.64
N ARG A 51 11.59 -1.37 15.72
CA ARG A 51 12.36 -2.51 16.25
C ARG A 51 11.99 -3.85 15.61
N ILE A 52 10.87 -3.93 14.88
CA ILE A 52 10.42 -5.15 14.20
C ILE A 52 10.55 -4.97 12.69
N SER A 53 10.55 -6.09 11.96
CA SER A 53 10.72 -6.06 10.51
C SER A 53 9.51 -5.37 9.83
N PRO A 54 9.71 -4.75 8.65
CA PRO A 54 8.61 -4.15 7.88
C PRO A 54 7.49 -5.15 7.55
N VAL A 55 7.86 -6.43 7.33
CA VAL A 55 6.93 -7.52 7.03
C VAL A 55 5.98 -7.76 8.21
N GLU A 56 6.53 -7.81 9.43
CA GLU A 56 5.75 -7.97 10.66
C GLU A 56 4.90 -6.73 10.98
N ASN A 57 5.41 -5.54 10.65
CA ASN A 57 4.64 -4.30 10.83
C ASN A 57 3.42 -4.20 9.91
N ILE A 58 3.48 -4.72 8.67
CA ILE A 58 2.52 -4.38 7.59
C ILE A 58 1.55 -5.55 7.25
N ASN A 59 1.72 -6.74 7.84
CA ASN A 59 0.86 -7.91 7.59
C ASN A 59 0.72 -8.29 6.11
N LEU A 60 1.75 -8.00 5.33
CA LEU A 60 1.84 -8.30 3.92
C LEU A 60 2.89 -9.39 3.70
N PRO A 61 2.62 -10.40 2.86
CA PRO A 61 3.62 -11.42 2.51
C PRO A 61 4.88 -10.78 1.93
N ALA A 62 6.05 -11.30 2.32
CA ALA A 62 7.34 -10.82 1.83
C ALA A 62 7.44 -10.83 0.29
N ALA A 63 6.77 -11.79 -0.36
CA ALA A 63 6.73 -11.91 -1.82
C ALA A 63 6.06 -10.69 -2.51
N LEU A 64 5.00 -10.13 -1.92
CA LEU A 64 4.37 -8.92 -2.45
C LEU A 64 5.23 -7.69 -2.17
N LEU A 65 5.83 -7.60 -0.97
CA LEU A 65 6.72 -6.50 -0.62
C LEU A 65 7.95 -6.43 -1.53
N SER A 66 8.53 -7.57 -1.93
CA SER A 66 9.67 -7.61 -2.86
C SER A 66 9.33 -7.14 -4.28
N ARG A 67 8.05 -7.01 -4.64
CA ARG A 67 7.60 -6.55 -5.97
C ARG A 67 7.37 -5.04 -6.02
N PHE A 68 7.46 -4.34 -4.89
CA PHE A 68 7.48 -2.89 -4.87
C PHE A 68 8.90 -2.38 -5.01
N ASP A 69 9.17 -1.63 -6.08
CA ASP A 69 10.48 -1.00 -6.30
C ASP A 69 10.75 0.11 -5.28
N VAL A 70 9.70 0.78 -4.80
CA VAL A 70 9.78 1.91 -3.88
C VAL A 70 8.77 1.74 -2.75
N MET A 71 9.26 1.85 -1.52
CA MET A 71 8.45 1.88 -0.31
C MET A 71 8.68 3.17 0.47
N PHE A 72 7.62 3.94 0.70
CA PHE A 72 7.67 5.13 1.53
C PHE A 72 7.09 4.84 2.92
N LEU A 73 7.96 4.90 3.93
CA LEU A 73 7.57 4.77 5.32
C LEU A 73 7.24 6.14 5.90
N MET A 74 5.94 6.41 6.11
CA MET A 74 5.48 7.64 6.76
C MET A 74 5.39 7.40 8.27
N LEU A 75 6.30 8.01 9.03
CA LEU A 75 6.30 7.96 10.48
C LEU A 75 5.79 9.28 11.05
N ASP A 76 4.77 9.19 11.90
CA ASP A 76 4.29 10.29 12.71
C ASP A 76 5.22 10.48 13.92
N THR A 77 6.24 11.30 13.75
CA THR A 77 7.13 11.73 14.84
C THR A 77 6.67 13.09 15.38
N PRO A 78 6.27 13.19 16.66
CA PRO A 78 5.76 14.43 17.22
C PRO A 78 6.84 15.51 17.20
N SER A 79 6.54 16.64 16.58
CA SER A 79 7.47 17.76 16.41
C SER A 79 6.68 19.06 16.43
N ARG A 80 6.90 19.90 17.45
CA ARG A 80 6.12 21.13 17.64
C ARG A 80 6.15 22.03 16.41
N ASP A 81 7.32 22.25 15.82
CA ASP A 81 7.48 23.14 14.67
C ASP A 81 6.72 22.60 13.45
N ALA A 82 6.82 21.30 13.18
CA ALA A 82 6.14 20.66 12.05
C ALA A 82 4.61 20.59 12.26
N ASP A 83 4.17 20.33 13.49
CA ASP A 83 2.76 20.30 13.87
C ASP A 83 2.13 21.71 13.76
N GLU A 84 2.89 22.75 14.12
CA GLU A 84 2.48 24.16 13.99
C GLU A 84 2.36 24.57 12.52
N ASP A 85 3.35 24.25 11.69
CA ASP A 85 3.31 24.49 10.24
C ASP A 85 2.13 23.79 9.57
N LEU A 86 1.88 22.53 9.94
CA LEU A 86 0.74 21.76 9.44
C LEU A 86 -0.59 22.37 9.88
N ALA A 87 -0.72 22.77 11.13
CA ALA A 87 -1.93 23.41 11.65
C ALA A 87 -2.20 24.75 10.94
N ASN A 88 -1.18 25.56 10.74
CA ASN A 88 -1.27 26.82 9.98
C ASN A 88 -1.73 26.57 8.54
N HIS A 89 -1.17 25.54 7.87
CA HIS A 89 -1.60 25.17 6.52
C HIS A 89 -3.07 24.72 6.48
N VAL A 90 -3.48 23.82 7.39
CA VAL A 90 -4.85 23.28 7.42
C VAL A 90 -5.87 24.39 7.71
N THR A 91 -5.60 25.26 8.69
CA THR A 91 -6.47 26.39 9.03
C THR A 91 -6.55 27.40 7.90
N TYR A 92 -5.43 27.70 7.23
CA TYR A 92 -5.42 28.58 6.06
C TYR A 92 -6.31 28.04 4.93
N VAL A 93 -6.16 26.76 4.57
CA VAL A 93 -6.95 26.11 3.51
C VAL A 93 -8.44 26.13 3.83
N HIS A 94 -8.84 25.88 5.08
CA HIS A 94 -10.25 25.89 5.47
C HIS A 94 -10.85 27.30 5.64
N MET A 95 -10.03 28.34 5.83
CA MET A 95 -10.51 29.73 5.89
C MET A 95 -10.63 30.41 4.53
N HIS A 96 -9.88 29.96 3.51
CA HIS A 96 -9.78 30.60 2.21
C HIS A 96 -10.37 29.79 1.04
N ASN A 97 -10.95 28.62 1.32
CA ASN A 97 -11.87 27.89 0.42
C ASN A 97 -13.32 28.13 0.86
#